data_AF-A0A952B510-F1
#
_entry.id   AF-A0A952B510-F1
#
_cell.length_a   1.000
_cell.length_b   1.000
_cell.length_c   1.000
_cell.angle_alpha   90.00
_cell.angle_beta   90.00
_cell.angle_gamma   90.00
#
_symmetry.space_group_name_H-M   'P 1'
#
loop_
_entity.id
_entity.type
_entity.pdbx_description
1 polymer ?
#
loop_
_entity_poly.entity_id
_entity_poly.type
_entity_poly.pdbx_seq_one_letter_code
_entity_poly.pdbx_strand_id
1 'polypeptide(L)'
;MNRVKLVTLSIVGMFLIALVVSPLAEAKDKMKKGGGKRMPGGYIIHKLHKQHVPDLTKAIDEAIEAIKADNKELALQKLGQAKKTVAQVKKTVGRYVKKHAKPEPKFVNNKCPFMGAPINPDKVTANLTRDYKGKKVAFCCAGCPTKWDKLSDEQKEEKLAKVGAGHKMQKDEHSMPKDEHPTQKDEHPTQKDEHSGHGH
;
A
#
# COMPACT_ATOMS: atom_id res chain seq x y z
N MET A 1 78.28 12.41 22.12
CA MET A 1 77.03 12.28 22.92
C MET A 1 75.85 12.66 22.03
N ASN A 2 74.68 12.05 22.28
CA ASN A 2 73.37 12.17 21.57
C ASN A 2 73.02 11.05 20.58
N ARG A 3 72.82 9.83 21.11
CA ARG A 3 72.03 8.75 20.48
C ARG A 3 70.91 8.28 21.43
N VAL A 4 70.06 9.19 21.93
CA VAL A 4 69.03 8.83 22.95
C VAL A 4 67.64 9.44 22.65
N LYS A 5 67.26 9.67 21.39
CA LYS A 5 65.92 10.21 21.07
C LYS A 5 65.16 9.41 20.00
N LEU A 6 65.17 8.07 20.08
CA LEU A 6 64.41 7.26 19.11
C LEU A 6 63.83 5.94 19.67
N VAL A 7 63.45 5.89 20.95
CA VAL A 7 62.87 4.64 21.52
C VAL A 7 61.58 4.86 22.33
N THR A 8 61.09 6.10 22.49
CA THR A 8 59.89 6.35 23.30
C THR A 8 58.56 6.35 22.54
N LEU A 9 58.56 6.14 21.22
CA LEU A 9 57.33 6.22 20.40
C LEU A 9 56.64 4.86 20.12
N SER A 10 56.98 3.78 20.84
CA SER A 10 56.50 2.43 20.48
C SER A 10 55.62 1.73 21.54
N ILE A 11 55.40 2.30 22.73
CA ILE A 11 54.71 1.58 23.82
C ILE A 11 53.26 2.05 24.03
N VAL A 12 52.89 3.27 23.63
CA VAL A 12 51.50 3.76 23.79
C VAL A 12 50.55 3.21 22.71
N GLY A 13 51.07 2.73 21.57
CA GLY A 13 50.27 2.21 20.46
C GLY A 13 49.75 0.77 20.63
N MET A 14 50.28 -0.02 21.57
CA MET A 14 49.90 -1.43 21.73
C MET A 14 48.83 -1.67 22.80
N PHE A 15 48.51 -0.70 23.66
CA PHE A 15 47.51 -0.88 24.72
C PHE A 15 46.08 -0.45 24.33
N LEU A 16 45.90 0.25 23.21
CA LEU A 16 44.58 0.72 22.75
C LEU A 16 43.81 -0.30 21.88
N ILE A 17 44.45 -1.39 21.45
CA ILE A 17 43.83 -2.39 20.56
C ILE A 17 43.14 -3.52 21.35
N ALA A 18 43.48 -3.72 22.64
CA ALA A 18 42.95 -4.83 23.43
C ALA A 18 41.57 -4.59 24.06
N LEU A 19 41.08 -3.34 24.15
CA LEU A 19 39.81 -3.04 24.85
C LEU A 19 38.56 -3.00 23.94
N VAL A 20 38.69 -3.09 22.62
CA VAL A 20 37.54 -2.94 21.70
C VAL A 20 37.02 -4.26 21.12
N VAL A 21 37.69 -5.39 21.37
CA VAL A 21 37.39 -6.66 20.67
C VAL A 21 36.52 -7.63 21.51
N SER A 22 36.36 -7.40 22.81
CA SER A 22 35.84 -8.46 23.71
C SER A 22 34.31 -8.54 23.97
N PRO A 23 33.40 -7.60 23.64
CA PRO A 23 31.98 -7.84 23.89
C PRO A 23 31.15 -8.27 22.67
N LEU A 24 31.72 -8.49 21.48
CA LEU A 24 30.94 -8.84 20.28
C LEU A 24 30.76 -10.36 20.05
N ALA A 25 31.53 -11.20 20.75
CA ALA A 25 31.47 -12.65 20.57
C ALA A 25 30.31 -13.33 21.34
N GLU A 26 29.92 -12.81 22.51
CA GLU A 26 28.90 -13.46 23.36
C GLU A 26 27.45 -13.16 22.94
N ALA A 27 27.21 -12.21 22.04
CA ALA A 27 25.85 -11.87 21.60
C ALA A 27 25.26 -12.88 20.57
N LYS A 28 26.08 -13.74 19.95
CA LYS A 28 25.61 -14.63 18.87
C LYS A 28 24.95 -15.91 19.36
N ASP A 29 25.22 -16.38 20.57
CA ASP A 29 24.76 -17.71 21.01
C ASP A 29 23.30 -17.71 21.53
N LYS A 30 22.78 -16.56 21.96
CA LYS A 30 21.39 -16.44 22.45
C LYS A 30 20.32 -16.36 21.36
N MET A 31 20.66 -16.30 20.08
CA MET A 31 19.67 -16.14 19.00
C MET A 31 19.15 -17.44 18.37
N LYS A 32 19.59 -18.63 18.82
CA LYS A 32 19.27 -19.90 18.12
C LYS A 32 18.07 -20.69 18.68
N LYS A 33 17.44 -20.26 19.79
CA LYS A 33 16.38 -21.04 20.48
C LYS A 33 15.05 -20.31 20.72
N GLY A 34 14.74 -19.29 19.91
CA GLY A 34 13.44 -18.62 19.97
C GLY A 34 12.48 -19.14 18.89
N GLY A 35 11.56 -20.05 19.27
CA GLY A 35 10.39 -20.38 18.45
C GLY A 35 9.58 -19.10 18.18
N GLY A 36 9.78 -18.52 16.99
CA GLY A 36 9.26 -17.20 16.65
C GLY A 36 7.74 -17.18 16.59
N LYS A 37 7.08 -16.75 17.67
CA LYS A 37 5.69 -16.30 17.62
C LYS A 37 5.56 -15.29 16.49
N ARG A 38 4.74 -15.62 15.49
CA ARG A 38 4.44 -14.75 14.36
C ARG A 38 3.75 -13.49 14.89
N MET A 39 4.49 -12.40 15.01
CA MET A 39 3.94 -11.08 15.36
C MET A 39 2.91 -10.64 14.31
N PRO A 40 1.77 -10.05 14.71
CA PRO A 40 0.76 -9.57 13.77
C PRO A 40 1.32 -8.46 12.88
N GLY A 41 0.92 -8.44 11.60
CA GLY A 41 1.48 -7.55 10.57
C GLY A 41 1.43 -6.05 10.91
N GLY A 42 0.46 -5.61 11.71
CA GLY A 42 0.36 -4.22 12.18
C GLY A 42 1.54 -3.77 13.05
N TYR A 43 2.18 -4.70 13.77
CA TYR A 43 3.32 -4.38 14.64
C TYR A 43 4.55 -3.90 13.85
N ILE A 44 4.74 -4.42 12.63
CA ILE A 44 5.90 -4.08 11.79
C ILE A 44 5.83 -2.63 11.31
N ILE A 45 4.65 -2.21 10.81
CA ILE A 45 4.42 -0.84 10.35
C ILE A 45 4.45 0.14 11.53
N HIS A 46 3.87 -0.24 12.67
CA HIS A 46 3.93 0.56 13.89
C HIS A 46 5.36 0.81 14.35
N LYS A 47 6.23 -0.22 14.34
CA LYS A 47 7.64 -0.08 14.71
C LYS A 47 8.42 0.81 13.73
N LEU A 48 8.17 0.67 12.42
CA LEU A 48 8.74 1.55 11.40
C LEU A 48 8.40 3.02 11.66
N HIS A 49 7.13 3.32 11.88
CA HIS A 49 6.67 4.68 12.12
C HIS A 49 7.18 5.24 13.46
N LYS A 50 7.13 4.46 14.54
CA LYS A 50 7.46 4.94 15.89
C LYS A 50 8.96 5.10 16.14
N GLN A 51 9.80 4.28 15.50
CA GLN A 51 11.24 4.26 15.79
C GLN A 51 12.05 4.76 14.59
N HIS A 52 11.92 4.09 13.44
CA HIS A 52 12.81 4.35 12.31
C HIS A 52 12.58 5.69 11.64
N VAL A 53 11.35 6.21 11.61
CA VAL A 53 11.06 7.54 11.02
C VAL A 53 11.64 8.67 11.89
N PRO A 54 11.38 8.75 13.21
CA PRO A 54 12.00 9.76 14.07
C PRO A 54 13.53 9.72 14.07
N ASP A 55 14.13 8.52 14.13
CA ASP A 55 15.59 8.37 14.10
C ASP A 55 16.18 8.86 12.78
N LEU A 56 15.49 8.62 11.65
CA LEU A 56 15.90 9.12 10.34
C LEU A 56 15.82 10.64 10.26
N THR A 57 14.70 11.23 10.68
CA THR A 57 14.52 12.69 10.69
C THR A 57 15.58 13.36 11.55
N LYS A 58 15.79 12.86 12.78
CA LYS A 58 16.82 13.38 13.68
C LYS A 58 18.21 13.31 13.07
N ALA A 59 18.59 12.19 12.44
CA ALA A 59 19.89 12.07 11.79
C ALA A 59 20.07 13.05 10.61
N ILE A 60 18.99 13.35 9.88
CA ILE A 60 19.02 14.35 8.80
C ILE A 60 19.18 15.76 9.38
N ASP A 61 18.43 16.11 10.43
CA ASP A 61 18.52 17.41 11.08
C ASP A 61 19.93 17.65 11.66
N GLU A 62 20.48 16.65 12.35
CA GLU A 62 21.86 16.70 12.87
C GLU A 62 22.90 16.83 11.75
N ALA A 63 22.65 16.23 10.57
CA ALA A 63 23.52 16.42 9.42
C ALA A 63 23.44 17.84 8.86
N ILE A 64 22.24 18.44 8.81
CA ILE A 64 22.02 19.81 8.37
C ILE A 64 22.75 20.80 9.29
N GLU A 65 22.60 20.63 10.61
CA GLU A 65 23.31 21.49 11.58
C GLU A 65 24.83 21.33 11.48
N ALA A 66 25.33 20.10 11.27
CA ALA A 66 26.75 19.87 11.03
C ALA A 66 27.25 20.57 9.75
N ILE A 67 26.46 20.59 8.67
CA ILE A 67 26.80 21.32 7.43
C ILE A 67 26.85 22.83 7.69
N LYS A 68 25.87 23.38 8.43
CA LYS A 68 25.86 24.82 8.80
C LYS A 68 27.08 25.21 9.63
N ALA A 69 27.57 24.31 10.46
CA ALA A 69 28.77 24.49 11.28
C ALA A 69 30.09 24.18 10.53
N ASP A 70 30.05 23.92 9.21
CA ASP A 70 31.17 23.43 8.38
C ASP A 70 31.85 22.16 8.92
N ASN A 71 31.14 21.39 9.75
CA ASN A 71 31.61 20.11 10.28
C ASN A 71 31.26 18.95 9.33
N LYS A 72 32.06 18.84 8.26
CA LYS A 72 31.85 17.86 7.19
C LYS A 72 31.92 16.41 7.68
N GLU A 73 32.78 16.10 8.63
CA GLU A 73 32.93 14.74 9.16
C GLU A 73 31.67 14.29 9.90
N LEU A 74 31.14 15.14 10.78
CA LEU A 74 29.88 14.86 11.49
C LEU A 74 28.71 14.77 10.51
N ALA A 75 28.64 15.65 9.52
CA ALA A 75 27.60 15.60 8.49
C ALA A 75 27.61 14.26 7.74
N LEU A 76 28.78 13.80 7.28
CA LEU A 76 28.93 12.53 6.59
C LEU A 76 28.57 11.35 7.49
N GLN A 77 28.95 11.39 8.77
CA GLN A 77 28.60 10.37 9.74
C GLN A 77 27.07 10.25 9.89
N LYS A 78 26.38 11.38 10.07
CA LYS A 78 24.92 11.44 10.23
C LYS A 78 24.16 11.01 8.97
N LEU A 79 24.62 11.41 7.79
CA LEU A 79 24.11 10.90 6.52
C LEU A 79 24.33 9.39 6.35
N GLY A 80 25.47 8.88 6.83
CA GLY A 80 25.74 7.43 6.88
C GLY A 80 24.75 6.68 7.77
N GLN A 81 24.36 7.24 8.91
CA GLN A 81 23.34 6.69 9.80
C GLN A 81 21.95 6.72 9.11
N ALA A 82 21.57 7.85 8.54
CA ALA A 82 20.32 8.00 7.79
C ALA A 82 20.21 6.96 6.65
N LYS A 83 21.26 6.77 5.87
CA LYS A 83 21.31 5.77 4.78
C LYS A 83 21.08 4.35 5.28
N LYS A 84 21.65 3.98 6.43
CA LYS A 84 21.43 2.66 7.05
C LYS A 84 19.96 2.48 7.46
N THR A 85 19.36 3.51 8.07
CA THR A 85 17.94 3.48 8.46
C THR A 85 17.03 3.36 7.24
N VAL A 86 17.27 4.13 6.17
CA VAL A 86 16.52 4.01 4.91
C VAL A 86 16.62 2.61 4.31
N ALA A 87 17.81 1.99 4.33
CA ALA A 87 17.98 0.62 3.84
C ALA A 87 17.15 -0.40 4.65
N GLN A 88 17.10 -0.25 5.98
CA GLN A 88 16.29 -1.10 6.85
C GLN A 88 14.78 -0.90 6.63
N VAL A 89 14.35 0.35 6.50
CA VAL A 89 12.97 0.72 6.18
C VAL A 89 12.56 0.10 4.84
N LYS A 90 13.36 0.31 3.77
CA LYS A 90 13.11 -0.26 2.44
C LYS A 90 12.96 -1.78 2.47
N LYS A 91 13.85 -2.49 3.16
CA LYS A 91 13.77 -3.96 3.30
C LYS A 91 12.51 -4.39 4.03
N THR A 92 12.11 -3.66 5.07
CA THR A 92 10.95 -4.02 5.89
C THR A 92 9.64 -3.72 5.19
N VAL A 93 9.52 -2.54 4.59
CA VAL A 93 8.38 -2.17 3.74
C VAL A 93 8.28 -3.11 2.55
N GLY A 94 9.37 -3.40 1.85
CA GLY A 94 9.37 -4.33 0.72
C GLY A 94 8.86 -5.73 1.07
N ARG A 95 9.22 -6.26 2.25
CA ARG A 95 8.67 -7.53 2.76
C ARG A 95 7.19 -7.43 3.09
N TYR A 96 6.76 -6.34 3.72
CA TYR A 96 5.36 -6.11 4.05
C TYR A 96 4.51 -6.01 2.78
N VAL A 97 4.92 -5.19 1.82
CA VAL A 97 4.29 -5.07 0.50
C VAL A 97 4.25 -6.43 -0.19
N LYS A 98 5.35 -7.19 -0.27
CA LYS A 98 5.32 -8.53 -0.89
C LYS A 98 4.30 -9.48 -0.25
N LYS A 99 4.09 -9.37 1.07
CA LYS A 99 3.16 -10.22 1.81
C LYS A 99 1.70 -9.77 1.72
N HIS A 100 1.48 -8.46 1.61
CA HIS A 100 0.16 -7.84 1.75
C HIS A 100 -0.34 -7.12 0.49
N ALA A 101 0.50 -6.95 -0.53
CA ALA A 101 0.10 -6.38 -1.79
C ALA A 101 -0.91 -7.31 -2.46
N LYS A 102 -2.04 -6.72 -2.83
CA LYS A 102 -2.88 -7.30 -3.87
C LYS A 102 -2.03 -7.31 -5.15
N PRO A 103 -1.92 -8.44 -5.87
CA PRO A 103 -1.18 -8.46 -7.13
C PRO A 103 -1.78 -7.40 -8.05
N GLU A 104 -0.91 -6.63 -8.70
CA GLU A 104 -1.36 -5.74 -9.76
C GLU A 104 -2.16 -6.56 -10.77
N PRO A 105 -3.34 -6.08 -11.19
CA PRO A 105 -4.16 -6.85 -12.10
C PRO A 105 -3.40 -6.98 -13.42
N LYS A 106 -3.12 -8.23 -13.83
CA LYS A 106 -2.40 -8.54 -15.09
C LYS A 106 -3.09 -7.93 -16.32
N PHE A 107 -4.38 -7.64 -16.19
CA PHE A 107 -5.26 -7.09 -17.21
C PHE A 107 -6.09 -5.95 -16.65
N VAL A 108 -6.52 -5.02 -17.50
CA VAL A 108 -7.40 -3.91 -17.09
C VAL A 108 -8.78 -4.37 -16.66
N ASN A 109 -9.16 -5.60 -17.02
CA ASN A 109 -10.45 -6.17 -16.74
C ASN A 109 -10.33 -7.48 -15.95
N ASN A 110 -11.26 -7.69 -15.02
CA ASN A 110 -11.42 -8.96 -14.29
C ASN A 110 -12.59 -9.80 -14.84
N LYS A 111 -13.38 -9.24 -15.76
CA LYS A 111 -14.50 -9.88 -16.46
C LYS A 111 -14.40 -9.63 -17.96
N CYS A 112 -14.87 -10.57 -18.77
CA CYS A 112 -14.86 -10.49 -20.23
C CYS A 112 -15.70 -9.29 -20.71
N PRO A 113 -15.17 -8.36 -21.53
CA PRO A 113 -15.91 -7.19 -22.00
C PRO A 113 -17.15 -7.50 -22.85
N PHE A 114 -17.23 -8.71 -23.41
CA PHE A 114 -18.36 -9.16 -24.22
C PHE A 114 -19.39 -9.97 -23.42
N MET A 115 -18.92 -10.89 -22.58
CA MET A 115 -19.79 -11.88 -21.93
C MET A 115 -19.93 -11.69 -20.42
N GLY A 116 -19.15 -10.79 -19.80
CA GLY A 116 -19.14 -10.59 -18.35
C GLY A 116 -18.54 -11.74 -17.53
N ALA A 117 -18.15 -12.85 -18.18
CA ALA A 117 -17.55 -14.01 -17.51
C ALA A 117 -16.23 -13.65 -16.80
N PRO A 118 -15.95 -14.18 -15.60
CA PRO A 118 -14.73 -13.87 -14.87
C PRO A 118 -13.47 -14.33 -15.63
N ILE A 119 -12.45 -13.47 -15.62
CA ILE A 119 -11.14 -13.78 -16.20
C ILE A 119 -10.27 -14.43 -15.14
N ASN A 120 -9.80 -15.65 -15.43
CA ASN A 120 -8.77 -16.29 -14.61
C ASN A 120 -7.38 -15.96 -15.18
N PRO A 121 -6.58 -15.14 -14.48
CA PRO A 121 -5.32 -14.62 -15.03
C PRO A 121 -4.21 -15.65 -15.24
N ASP A 122 -4.38 -16.87 -14.74
CA ASP A 122 -3.42 -17.97 -14.93
C ASP A 122 -3.78 -18.86 -16.12
N LYS A 123 -4.99 -18.70 -16.68
CA LYS A 123 -5.47 -19.46 -17.86
C LYS A 123 -5.51 -18.63 -19.14
N VAL A 124 -5.27 -17.31 -19.05
CA VAL A 124 -5.27 -16.42 -20.22
C VAL A 124 -3.94 -16.56 -20.96
N THR A 125 -4.01 -17.01 -22.21
CA THR A 125 -2.86 -17.07 -23.12
C THR A 125 -2.76 -15.77 -23.93
N ALA A 126 -1.61 -15.55 -24.59
CA ALA A 126 -1.38 -14.33 -25.39
C ALA A 126 -2.47 -14.10 -26.46
N ASN A 127 -2.99 -15.19 -27.06
CA ASN A 127 -4.05 -15.13 -28.08
C ASN A 127 -5.39 -14.62 -27.54
N LEU A 128 -5.59 -14.71 -26.22
CA LEU A 128 -6.78 -14.22 -25.52
C LEU A 128 -6.59 -12.81 -24.96
N THR A 129 -5.57 -12.09 -25.43
CA THR A 129 -5.29 -10.72 -24.98
C THR A 129 -5.14 -9.74 -26.14
N ARG A 130 -5.42 -8.46 -25.86
CA ARG A 130 -5.14 -7.34 -26.77
C ARG A 130 -4.59 -6.17 -25.98
N ASP A 131 -3.64 -5.47 -26.57
CA ASP A 131 -3.14 -4.20 -26.04
C ASP A 131 -4.13 -3.07 -26.42
N TYR A 132 -4.48 -2.25 -25.44
CA TYR A 132 -5.36 -1.10 -25.60
C TYR A 132 -4.87 0.03 -24.68
N LYS A 133 -4.55 1.19 -25.25
CA LYS A 133 -4.00 2.36 -24.53
C LYS A 133 -2.84 2.02 -23.59
N GLY A 134 -1.92 1.17 -24.05
CA GLY A 134 -0.74 0.73 -23.28
C GLY A 134 -1.04 -0.27 -22.16
N LYS A 135 -2.25 -0.84 -22.10
CA LYS A 135 -2.64 -1.83 -21.10
C LYS A 135 -3.22 -3.08 -21.76
N LYS A 136 -3.14 -4.24 -21.10
CA LYS A 136 -3.68 -5.50 -21.65
C LYS A 136 -5.12 -5.73 -21.26
N VAL A 137 -5.95 -6.05 -22.24
CA VAL A 137 -7.33 -6.53 -22.11
C VAL A 137 -7.33 -8.04 -22.28
N ALA A 138 -8.05 -8.77 -21.43
CA ALA A 138 -8.19 -10.22 -21.51
C ALA A 138 -9.61 -10.67 -21.88
N PHE A 139 -9.70 -11.79 -22.58
CA PHE A 139 -10.95 -12.39 -23.03
C PHE A 139 -11.10 -13.81 -22.50
N CYS A 140 -12.35 -14.24 -22.29
CA CYS A 140 -12.65 -15.58 -21.81
C CYS A 140 -12.61 -16.65 -22.92
N CYS A 141 -12.59 -16.27 -24.20
CA CYS A 141 -12.59 -17.19 -25.33
C CYS A 141 -11.91 -16.61 -26.58
N ALA A 142 -11.50 -17.49 -27.49
CA ALA A 142 -10.71 -17.15 -28.68
C ALA A 142 -11.48 -16.35 -29.74
N GLY A 143 -12.81 -16.33 -29.70
CA GLY A 143 -13.63 -15.60 -30.66
C GLY A 143 -13.82 -14.10 -30.36
N CYS A 144 -13.48 -13.65 -29.15
CA CYS A 144 -13.65 -12.26 -28.72
C CYS A 144 -12.55 -11.30 -29.20
N PRO A 145 -11.25 -11.67 -29.22
CA PRO A 145 -10.19 -10.78 -29.69
C PRO A 145 -10.42 -10.25 -31.12
N THR A 146 -10.82 -11.09 -32.07
CA THR A 146 -11.11 -10.66 -33.44
C THR A 146 -12.30 -9.70 -33.53
N LYS A 147 -13.29 -9.84 -32.64
CA LYS A 147 -14.41 -8.90 -32.54
C LYS A 147 -13.97 -7.57 -31.92
N TRP A 148 -13.11 -7.63 -30.92
CA TRP A 148 -12.52 -6.46 -30.27
C TRP A 148 -11.73 -5.58 -31.24
N ASP A 149 -10.96 -6.20 -32.13
CA ASP A 149 -10.12 -5.49 -33.11
C ASP A 149 -10.96 -4.68 -34.13
N LYS A 150 -12.25 -5.01 -34.30
CA LYS A 150 -13.20 -4.31 -35.18
C LYS A 150 -13.96 -3.17 -34.51
N LEU A 151 -13.84 -3.02 -33.19
CA LEU A 151 -14.53 -1.97 -32.46
C LEU A 151 -13.80 -0.62 -32.61
N SER A 152 -14.56 0.46 -32.61
CA SER A 152 -14.01 1.80 -32.38
C SER A 152 -13.49 1.93 -30.94
N ASP A 153 -12.68 2.93 -30.68
CA ASP A 153 -12.11 3.12 -29.35
C ASP A 153 -13.18 3.50 -28.33
N GLU A 154 -14.22 4.23 -28.73
CA GLU A 154 -15.39 4.55 -27.89
C GLU A 154 -16.14 3.27 -27.47
N GLN A 155 -16.33 2.35 -28.41
CA GLN A 155 -16.97 1.06 -28.13
C GLN A 155 -16.12 0.19 -27.20
N LYS A 156 -14.79 0.19 -27.38
CA LYS A 156 -13.87 -0.53 -26.48
C LYS A 156 -13.94 0.03 -25.06
N GLU A 157 -13.99 1.35 -24.91
CA GLU A 157 -14.14 2.01 -23.61
C GLU A 157 -15.46 1.67 -22.95
N GLU A 158 -16.58 1.73 -23.66
CA GLU A 158 -17.88 1.38 -23.12
C GLU A 158 -17.91 -0.06 -22.62
N LYS A 159 -17.37 -1.00 -23.41
CA LYS A 159 -17.27 -2.42 -23.03
C LYS A 159 -16.38 -2.62 -21.80
N LEU A 160 -15.26 -1.91 -21.71
CA LEU A 160 -14.38 -1.95 -20.55
C LEU A 160 -15.00 -1.27 -19.33
N ALA A 161 -15.71 -0.16 -19.47
CA ALA A 161 -16.38 0.53 -18.37
C ALA A 161 -17.43 -0.38 -17.72
N LYS A 162 -18.20 -1.12 -18.51
CA LYS A 162 -19.21 -2.09 -18.04
C LYS A 162 -18.61 -3.23 -17.19
N VAL A 163 -17.34 -3.58 -17.40
CA VAL A 163 -16.69 -4.70 -16.69
C VAL A 163 -15.54 -4.27 -15.76
N GLY A 164 -15.10 -3.03 -15.88
CA GLY A 164 -13.89 -2.46 -15.30
C GLY A 164 -14.15 -1.55 -14.10
N ALA A 165 -15.31 -1.64 -13.46
CA ALA A 165 -15.59 -0.96 -12.20
C ALA A 165 -14.80 -1.60 -11.03
N GLY A 166 -13.48 -1.48 -11.09
CA GLY A 166 -12.59 -1.41 -9.93
C GLY A 166 -12.42 0.01 -9.38
N HIS A 167 -13.16 1.01 -9.90
CA HIS A 167 -13.33 2.35 -9.33
C HIS A 167 -14.78 2.82 -9.51
N LYS A 168 -15.33 3.45 -8.46
CA LYS A 168 -16.74 3.87 -8.32
C LYS A 168 -17.13 5.07 -9.20
N MET A 169 -18.45 5.28 -9.27
CA MET A 169 -19.27 6.45 -9.73
C MET A 169 -19.69 6.34 -11.22
N GLN A 170 -20.97 6.43 -11.59
CA GLN A 170 -22.12 7.13 -10.98
C GLN A 170 -23.38 6.26 -10.89
N LYS A 171 -24.24 6.67 -9.96
CA LYS A 171 -25.56 6.11 -9.65
C LYS A 171 -26.54 6.76 -10.62
N ASP A 172 -26.86 6.08 -11.71
CA ASP A 172 -27.94 6.53 -12.59
C ASP A 172 -29.27 6.18 -11.91
N GLU A 173 -29.79 7.13 -11.13
CA GLU A 173 -31.17 7.15 -10.67
C GLU A 173 -32.09 7.19 -11.89
N HIS A 174 -32.49 6.01 -12.36
CA HIS A 174 -33.68 5.86 -13.16
C HIS A 174 -34.88 6.16 -12.25
N SER A 175 -35.30 7.42 -12.24
CA SER A 175 -36.64 7.82 -11.83
C SER A 175 -37.65 7.07 -12.69
N MET A 176 -38.23 6.00 -12.13
CA MET A 176 -39.51 5.50 -12.60
C MET A 176 -40.57 6.47 -12.06
N PRO A 177 -41.33 7.20 -12.91
CA PRO A 177 -42.56 7.80 -12.47
C PRO A 177 -43.50 6.65 -12.05
N LYS A 178 -43.95 6.68 -10.80
CA LYS A 178 -45.05 5.82 -10.38
C LYS A 178 -46.31 6.36 -11.03
N ASP A 179 -46.88 5.56 -11.91
CA ASP A 179 -48.23 5.76 -12.44
C ASP A 179 -49.22 5.77 -11.26
N GLU A 180 -49.64 6.96 -10.84
CA GLU A 180 -50.77 7.15 -9.93
C GLU A 180 -52.07 6.91 -10.71
N HIS A 181 -52.66 5.75 -10.48
CA HIS A 181 -54.03 5.43 -10.91
C HIS A 181 -55.05 6.23 -10.06
N PRO A 182 -56.00 6.95 -10.67
CA PRO A 182 -57.11 7.54 -9.94
C PRO A 182 -58.23 6.50 -9.82
N THR A 183 -58.61 6.16 -8.58
CA THR A 183 -59.89 5.50 -8.33
C THR A 183 -60.66 6.28 -7.29
N GLN A 184 -61.57 7.12 -7.79
CA GLN A 184 -62.78 7.52 -7.09
C GLN A 184 -63.55 6.26 -6.69
N LYS A 185 -64.00 6.20 -5.45
CA LYS A 185 -65.21 5.46 -5.07
C LYS A 185 -66.00 6.30 -4.08
N ASP A 186 -67.18 6.64 -4.54
CA ASP A 186 -68.30 7.24 -3.84
C ASP A 186 -68.76 6.38 -2.64
N GLU A 187 -69.49 7.05 -1.73
CA GLU A 187 -70.67 6.59 -0.96
C GLU A 187 -70.67 7.01 0.53
N HIS A 188 -71.26 8.20 0.77
CA HIS A 188 -72.43 8.56 1.63
C HIS A 188 -72.62 7.96 3.08
N PRO A 189 -73.53 8.47 3.94
CA PRO A 189 -73.26 8.98 5.29
C PRO A 189 -74.05 8.19 6.35
N THR A 190 -73.91 8.54 7.64
CA THR A 190 -75.05 8.77 8.56
C THR A 190 -74.58 9.17 9.95
N GLN A 191 -75.33 10.11 10.52
CA GLN A 191 -75.25 10.64 11.87
C GLN A 191 -75.59 9.59 12.94
N LYS A 192 -75.09 9.79 14.17
CA LYS A 192 -75.89 9.88 15.40
C LYS A 192 -75.01 10.21 16.61
N ASP A 193 -75.24 11.41 17.14
CA ASP A 193 -75.65 11.75 18.51
C ASP A 193 -74.94 11.08 19.71
N GLU A 194 -74.43 11.95 20.60
CA GLU A 194 -74.68 12.03 22.06
C GLU A 194 -73.44 12.61 22.77
N HIS A 195 -73.42 13.89 23.15
CA HIS A 195 -73.95 14.54 24.37
C HIS A 195 -73.02 14.49 25.59
N SER A 196 -72.67 15.71 26.02
CA SER A 196 -72.33 16.17 27.38
C SER A 196 -70.96 15.86 28.01
N GLY A 197 -70.36 16.94 28.53
CA GLY A 197 -69.16 16.91 29.35
C GLY A 197 -68.50 18.28 29.55
N HIS A 198 -69.28 19.31 29.90
CA HIS A 198 -68.77 20.56 30.47
C HIS A 198 -68.89 20.47 32.00
N GLY A 199 -67.81 20.74 32.72
CA GLY A 199 -67.81 20.80 34.17
C GLY A 199 -66.53 21.44 34.68
N HIS A 200 -66.64 22.74 34.95
CA HIS A 200 -65.81 23.50 35.89
C HIS A 200 -66.15 23.10 37.33
#